data_AF-A0A5K7WZ46-F1
#
_entry.id   AF-A0A5K7WZ46-F1
#
_cell.length_a   1.000
_cell.length_b   1.000
_cell.length_c   1.000
_cell.angle_alpha   90.00
_cell.angle_beta   90.00
_cell.angle_gamma   90.00
#
_symmetry.space_group_name_H-M   'P 1'
#
loop_
_entity.id
_entity.type
_entity.pdbx_description
1 polymer ?
#
loop_
_entity_poly.entity_id
_entity_poly.type
_entity_poly.pdbx_seq_one_letter_code
_entity_poly.pdbx_strand_id
1 'polypeptide(L)'
;MSEMYKLLLKQGVGKPAIPCVKAGESVKRGHCIATADGLGADLHASVAGTVIQVTDEAIFIRGEKSENSEFETIPPGNIGERVRSAGIVGMGGAGFPTWIKLAQKIPGGTVIANAAECEPILAHNIAEIERGPNEIYKGLLYAMESVDAAHGVIAVKAKHKKAIARLKTIIQDDRVSVFQLEDRYPVGEKRALIRDVLGVLLAPDERTVHANAIVLNSETLSRVSQAVELGRPVLSKNLTIAGKLRRGPKSVTLMDVPIGTRIGDLIESVGGMDRDYGEVITGGPFMSQRVTLDDVVTKTTGAMIVTMPFLKAKAPLGLLVCACSASEARMKEIADQMGADVAASERCKHAVEVHGVLRCRNPGICPGQADRVLRLKKAGAQALLIGNCSDCSNTVMALAPKLNLPVHHVTDSALRAMNLPLVRKLRNHEVNFKSRM
;
A
#
# COMPACT_ATOMS: atom_id res chain seq x y z
N MET A 1 -8.74 20.72 -12.78
CA MET A 1 -8.94 19.27 -12.57
C MET A 1 -9.93 18.79 -13.63
N SER A 2 -9.81 17.54 -14.09
CA SER A 2 -10.65 17.01 -15.19
C SER A 2 -12.14 17.16 -14.89
N GLU A 3 -12.89 17.50 -15.94
CA GLU A 3 -14.36 17.52 -15.93
C GLU A 3 -14.95 16.09 -15.97
N MET A 4 -14.14 15.06 -16.23
CA MET A 4 -14.53 13.66 -16.34
C MET A 4 -13.85 12.78 -15.29
N TYR A 5 -14.64 12.01 -14.56
CA TYR A 5 -14.19 11.04 -13.56
C TYR A 5 -14.57 9.64 -14.03
N LYS A 6 -13.60 8.71 -14.05
CA LYS A 6 -13.83 7.30 -14.37
C LYS A 6 -13.70 6.49 -13.09
N LEU A 7 -14.80 5.99 -12.56
CA LEU A 7 -14.81 5.17 -11.34
C LEU A 7 -14.86 3.70 -11.72
N LEU A 8 -13.77 2.96 -11.48
CA LEU A 8 -13.71 1.52 -11.73
C LEU A 8 -14.66 0.78 -10.79
N LEU A 9 -15.42 -0.19 -11.32
CA LEU A 9 -16.32 -1.03 -10.53
C LEU A 9 -15.55 -1.99 -9.61
N LYS A 10 -14.32 -2.34 -9.98
CA LYS A 10 -13.41 -3.14 -9.15
C LYS A 10 -12.50 -2.23 -8.31
N GLN A 11 -12.72 -2.23 -7.00
CA GLN A 11 -11.98 -1.39 -6.04
C GLN A 11 -11.03 -2.17 -5.11
N GLY A 12 -10.87 -3.48 -5.33
CA GLY A 12 -10.06 -4.35 -4.47
C GLY A 12 -10.15 -5.81 -4.88
N VAL A 13 -10.00 -6.71 -3.90
CA VAL A 13 -10.21 -8.15 -4.11
C VAL A 13 -11.68 -8.46 -4.35
N GLY A 14 -11.92 -9.56 -5.08
CA GLY A 14 -13.28 -10.00 -5.41
C GLY A 14 -13.76 -9.49 -6.77
N LYS A 15 -15.08 -9.55 -6.96
CA LYS A 15 -15.72 -9.20 -8.24
C LYS A 15 -15.95 -7.68 -8.34
N PRO A 16 -16.05 -7.12 -9.56
CA PRO A 16 -16.54 -5.75 -9.74
C PRO A 16 -17.92 -5.55 -9.08
N ALA A 17 -18.17 -4.36 -8.53
CA ALA A 17 -19.48 -3.97 -8.04
C ALA A 17 -20.48 -3.85 -9.20
N ILE A 18 -21.76 -4.08 -8.92
CA ILE A 18 -22.85 -4.03 -9.89
C ILE A 18 -23.39 -2.59 -9.90
N PRO A 19 -23.36 -1.87 -11.04
CA PRO A 19 -23.90 -0.52 -11.16
C PRO A 19 -25.38 -0.47 -10.75
N CYS A 20 -25.77 0.58 -10.03
CA CYS A 20 -27.17 0.86 -9.67
C CYS A 20 -27.69 2.19 -10.23
N VAL A 21 -26.92 2.84 -11.11
CA VAL A 21 -27.27 4.08 -11.82
C VAL A 21 -27.24 3.88 -13.33
N LYS A 22 -27.83 4.82 -14.08
CA LYS A 22 -27.89 4.78 -15.56
C LYS A 22 -27.28 6.03 -16.20
N ALA A 23 -26.88 5.93 -17.46
CA ALA A 23 -26.44 7.10 -18.23
C ALA A 23 -27.58 8.15 -18.31
N GLY A 24 -27.22 9.43 -18.17
CA GLY A 24 -28.13 10.57 -18.07
C GLY A 24 -28.57 10.91 -16.65
N GLU A 25 -28.32 10.06 -15.66
CA GLU A 25 -28.72 10.28 -14.28
C GLU A 25 -27.84 11.32 -13.59
N SER A 26 -28.45 12.21 -12.79
CA SER A 26 -27.73 13.15 -11.94
C SER A 26 -27.45 12.50 -10.58
N VAL A 27 -26.21 12.60 -10.11
CA VAL A 27 -25.75 12.02 -8.85
C VAL A 27 -25.18 13.10 -7.96
N LYS A 28 -25.50 13.03 -6.67
CA LYS A 28 -24.84 13.84 -5.65
C LYS A 28 -23.51 13.21 -5.26
N ARG A 29 -22.58 14.02 -4.77
CA ARG A 29 -21.40 13.48 -4.08
C ARG A 29 -21.88 12.63 -2.90
N GLY A 30 -21.31 11.44 -2.69
CA GLY A 30 -21.83 10.50 -1.67
C GLY A 30 -22.85 9.49 -2.18
N HIS A 31 -23.48 9.73 -3.32
CA HIS A 31 -24.53 8.86 -3.85
C HIS A 31 -23.96 7.46 -4.16
N CYS A 32 -24.66 6.39 -3.74
CA CYS A 32 -24.26 5.02 -4.06
C CYS A 32 -24.53 4.71 -5.53
N ILE A 33 -23.47 4.43 -6.30
CA ILE A 33 -23.55 4.22 -7.76
C ILE A 33 -23.30 2.77 -8.19
N ALA A 34 -22.73 1.95 -7.31
CA ALA A 34 -22.63 0.50 -7.51
C ALA A 34 -22.58 -0.24 -6.17
N THR A 35 -23.15 -1.43 -6.12
CA THR A 35 -23.19 -2.27 -4.90
C THR A 35 -22.41 -3.56 -5.11
N ALA A 36 -21.69 -4.02 -4.09
CA ALA A 36 -20.94 -5.26 -4.17
C ALA A 36 -21.79 -6.46 -3.76
N ASP A 37 -21.72 -7.53 -4.57
CA ASP A 37 -22.26 -8.84 -4.22
C ASP A 37 -21.14 -9.76 -3.70
N GLY A 38 -21.17 -10.07 -2.41
CA GLY A 38 -20.16 -10.89 -1.73
C GLY A 38 -18.83 -10.16 -1.50
N LEU A 39 -17.73 -10.75 -1.97
CA LEU A 39 -16.39 -10.17 -1.81
C LEU A 39 -16.21 -8.99 -2.78
N GLY A 40 -16.17 -7.79 -2.23
CA GLY A 40 -16.03 -6.53 -2.96
C GLY A 40 -16.37 -5.34 -2.06
N ALA A 41 -16.57 -4.16 -2.65
CA ALA A 41 -17.00 -2.99 -1.90
C ALA A 41 -17.91 -2.08 -2.73
N ASP A 42 -18.92 -1.51 -2.07
CA ASP A 42 -19.84 -0.53 -2.66
C ASP A 42 -19.07 0.70 -3.17
N LEU A 43 -19.54 1.30 -4.24
CA LEU A 43 -18.92 2.45 -4.90
C LEU A 43 -19.86 3.64 -4.85
N HIS A 44 -19.29 4.81 -4.54
CA HIS A 44 -20.03 6.05 -4.38
C HIS A 44 -19.48 7.10 -5.32
N ALA A 45 -20.32 8.02 -5.78
CA ALA A 45 -19.91 9.16 -6.57
C ALA A 45 -19.00 10.08 -5.74
N SER A 46 -17.73 10.17 -6.14
CA SER A 46 -16.71 11.00 -5.47
C SER A 46 -16.93 12.50 -5.66
N VAL A 47 -17.69 12.87 -6.69
CA VAL A 47 -18.11 14.22 -7.07
C VAL A 47 -19.59 14.23 -7.44
N ALA A 48 -20.24 15.40 -7.33
CA ALA A 48 -21.57 15.60 -7.90
C ALA A 48 -21.47 15.79 -9.42
N GLY A 49 -22.50 15.37 -10.15
CA GLY A 49 -22.59 15.62 -11.58
C GLY A 49 -23.52 14.67 -12.32
N THR A 50 -23.22 14.40 -13.58
CA THR A 50 -24.06 13.56 -14.45
C THR A 50 -23.32 12.31 -14.90
N VAL A 51 -23.96 11.15 -14.77
CA VAL A 51 -23.48 9.88 -15.30
C VAL A 51 -23.54 9.94 -16.82
N ILE A 52 -22.39 9.87 -17.47
CA ILE A 52 -22.30 9.93 -18.93
C ILE A 52 -22.36 8.54 -19.56
N GLN A 53 -21.75 7.57 -18.90
CA GLN A 53 -21.65 6.20 -19.41
C GLN A 53 -21.49 5.22 -18.26
N VAL A 54 -22.10 4.05 -18.40
CA VAL A 54 -21.92 2.88 -17.54
C VAL A 54 -21.46 1.73 -18.43
N THR A 55 -20.37 1.06 -18.05
CA THR A 55 -19.85 -0.13 -18.70
C THR A 55 -19.71 -1.28 -17.69
N ASP A 56 -19.35 -2.47 -18.14
CA ASP A 56 -19.07 -3.62 -17.27
C ASP A 56 -17.83 -3.41 -16.36
N GLU A 57 -17.04 -2.38 -16.63
CA GLU A 57 -15.77 -2.10 -15.93
C GLU A 57 -15.81 -0.81 -15.10
N ALA A 58 -16.58 0.20 -15.52
CA ALA A 58 -16.51 1.54 -14.96
C ALA A 58 -17.79 2.37 -15.12
N ILE A 59 -17.91 3.39 -14.28
CA ILE A 59 -18.91 4.46 -14.39
C ILE A 59 -18.18 5.77 -14.68
N PHE A 60 -18.64 6.51 -15.67
CA PHE A 60 -18.09 7.80 -16.09
C PHE A 60 -19.02 8.93 -15.63
N ILE A 61 -18.49 9.85 -14.83
CA ILE A 61 -19.24 11.00 -14.30
C ILE A 61 -18.60 12.27 -14.83
N ARG A 62 -19.41 13.12 -15.47
CA ARG A 62 -19.03 14.50 -15.74
C ARG A 62 -19.28 15.32 -14.49
N GLY A 63 -18.22 15.72 -13.81
CA GLY A 63 -18.28 16.46 -12.56
C GLY A 63 -18.76 17.90 -12.77
N GLU A 64 -19.57 18.38 -11.85
CA GLU A 64 -19.93 19.80 -11.77
C GLU A 64 -18.77 20.62 -11.19
N LYS A 65 -18.68 21.91 -11.55
CA LYS A 65 -17.65 22.84 -11.04
C LYS A 65 -17.89 23.29 -9.60
N SER A 66 -18.99 22.87 -8.96
CA SER A 66 -19.33 23.35 -7.61
C SER A 66 -18.43 22.70 -6.56
N GLU A 67 -17.87 23.51 -5.67
CA GLU A 67 -17.05 23.07 -4.53
C GLU A 67 -17.92 22.66 -3.34
N ASN A 68 -19.10 22.05 -3.56
CA ASN A 68 -19.95 21.66 -2.44
C ASN A 68 -19.31 20.48 -1.68
N SER A 69 -18.96 20.74 -0.41
CA SER A 69 -18.38 19.75 0.49
C SER A 69 -19.41 18.75 1.04
N GLU A 70 -20.70 19.03 0.87
CA GLU A 70 -21.79 18.14 1.27
C GLU A 70 -21.70 16.80 0.54
N PHE A 71 -22.19 15.77 1.21
CA PHE A 71 -22.29 14.43 0.64
C PHE A 71 -23.56 13.75 1.14
N GLU A 72 -24.12 12.91 0.29
CA GLU A 72 -25.15 11.96 0.68
C GLU A 72 -24.55 10.95 1.67
N THR A 73 -25.19 10.81 2.83
CA THR A 73 -24.74 9.93 3.91
C THR A 73 -25.20 8.50 3.67
N ILE A 74 -24.38 7.54 4.07
CA ILE A 74 -24.76 6.13 4.11
C ILE A 74 -25.92 5.90 5.10
N PRO A 75 -26.70 4.81 4.93
CA PRO A 75 -27.73 4.43 5.89
C PRO A 75 -27.20 4.26 7.32
N PRO A 76 -28.02 4.51 8.36
CA PRO A 76 -27.67 4.19 9.74
C PRO A 76 -27.52 2.67 9.94
N GLY A 77 -26.79 2.27 10.97
CA GLY A 77 -26.53 0.87 11.29
C GLY A 77 -25.44 0.73 12.36
N ASN A 78 -25.11 -0.52 12.72
CA ASN A 78 -23.96 -0.79 13.59
C ASN A 78 -22.63 -0.52 12.88
N ILE A 79 -21.51 -0.57 13.60
CA ILE A 79 -20.17 -0.27 13.05
C ILE A 79 -19.87 -1.10 11.80
N GLY A 80 -20.12 -2.41 11.82
CA GLY A 80 -19.88 -3.31 10.70
C GLY A 80 -20.72 -2.98 9.47
N GLU A 81 -22.01 -2.69 9.67
CA GLU A 81 -22.95 -2.28 8.61
C GLU A 81 -22.52 -0.96 7.98
N ARG A 82 -22.19 0.05 8.79
CA ARG A 82 -21.72 1.35 8.28
C ARG A 82 -20.41 1.23 7.52
N VAL A 83 -19.47 0.41 8.00
CA VAL A 83 -18.20 0.15 7.29
C VAL A 83 -18.44 -0.58 5.96
N ARG A 84 -19.42 -1.48 5.91
CA ARG A 84 -19.84 -2.16 4.67
C ARG A 84 -20.46 -1.18 3.69
N SER A 85 -21.50 -0.45 4.10
CA SER A 85 -22.22 0.52 3.28
C SER A 85 -21.35 1.68 2.81
N ALA A 86 -20.33 2.10 3.59
CA ALA A 86 -19.36 3.08 3.14
C ALA A 86 -18.42 2.55 2.04
N GLY A 87 -18.41 1.25 1.78
CA GLY A 87 -17.53 0.60 0.82
C GLY A 87 -16.06 0.64 1.26
N ILE A 88 -15.76 0.50 2.56
CA ILE A 88 -14.37 0.57 3.04
C ILE A 88 -13.62 -0.72 2.72
N VAL A 89 -12.46 -0.55 2.08
CA VAL A 89 -11.48 -1.62 1.85
C VAL A 89 -10.17 -1.31 2.56
N GLY A 90 -9.33 -2.32 2.75
CA GLY A 90 -7.97 -2.14 3.28
C GLY A 90 -7.10 -1.33 2.34
N MET A 91 -6.86 -0.06 2.69
CA MET A 91 -6.19 0.95 1.85
C MET A 91 -4.66 0.83 1.77
N GLY A 92 -4.07 -0.10 2.53
CA GLY A 92 -2.62 -0.35 2.54
C GLY A 92 -2.16 -1.53 1.65
N GLY A 93 -3.03 -2.12 0.84
CA GLY A 93 -2.71 -3.30 0.04
C GLY A 93 -3.79 -3.64 -0.98
N ALA A 94 -4.10 -4.92 -1.15
CA ALA A 94 -4.99 -5.42 -2.21
C ALA A 94 -6.49 -5.04 -2.09
N GLY A 95 -6.88 -4.22 -1.11
CA GLY A 95 -8.28 -3.79 -0.97
C GLY A 95 -9.22 -4.88 -0.46
N PHE A 96 -8.84 -5.59 0.61
CA PHE A 96 -9.75 -6.55 1.28
C PHE A 96 -10.89 -5.80 2.00
N PRO A 97 -12.16 -6.18 1.88
CA PRO A 97 -13.27 -5.47 2.51
C PRO A 97 -13.12 -5.41 4.03
N THR A 98 -13.14 -4.20 4.58
CA THR A 98 -12.81 -3.97 6.00
C THR A 98 -13.87 -4.55 6.92
N TRP A 99 -15.15 -4.50 6.53
CA TRP A 99 -16.26 -5.03 7.32
C TRP A 99 -16.11 -6.54 7.61
N ILE A 100 -15.52 -7.32 6.70
CA ILE A 100 -15.28 -8.77 6.91
C ILE A 100 -14.24 -8.99 8.02
N LYS A 101 -13.26 -8.08 8.15
CA LYS A 101 -12.32 -8.11 9.29
C LYS A 101 -13.03 -7.73 10.58
N LEU A 102 -13.87 -6.69 10.54
CA LEU A 102 -14.60 -6.19 11.71
C LEU A 102 -15.76 -7.08 12.17
N ALA A 103 -16.20 -8.02 11.32
CA ALA A 103 -17.16 -9.06 11.69
C ALA A 103 -16.53 -10.21 12.50
N GLN A 104 -15.20 -10.32 12.55
CA GLN A 104 -14.52 -11.33 13.35
C GLN A 104 -14.44 -10.87 14.80
N LYS A 105 -14.73 -11.77 15.75
CA LYS A 105 -14.54 -11.52 17.18
C LYS A 105 -13.18 -12.03 17.64
N ILE A 106 -12.48 -11.22 18.43
CA ILE A 106 -11.19 -11.51 19.05
C ILE A 106 -11.24 -11.09 20.53
N PRO A 107 -12.08 -11.72 21.37
CA PRO A 107 -12.21 -11.35 22.78
C PRO A 107 -10.85 -11.41 23.48
N GLY A 108 -10.51 -10.33 24.21
CA GLY A 108 -9.20 -10.19 24.85
C GLY A 108 -8.04 -9.94 23.88
N GLY A 109 -8.32 -9.82 22.58
CA GLY A 109 -7.33 -9.67 21.52
C GLY A 109 -6.84 -8.24 21.31
N THR A 110 -6.07 -8.05 20.25
CA THR A 110 -5.46 -6.76 19.90
C THR A 110 -5.83 -6.30 18.49
N VAL A 111 -6.30 -5.06 18.36
CA VAL A 111 -6.35 -4.37 17.05
C VAL A 111 -5.07 -3.57 16.86
N ILE A 112 -4.36 -3.84 15.76
CA ILE A 112 -3.11 -3.15 15.40
C ILE A 112 -3.38 -2.21 14.24
N ALA A 113 -3.27 -0.90 14.50
CA ALA A 113 -3.20 0.14 13.49
C ALA A 113 -1.80 0.14 12.86
N ASN A 114 -1.72 -0.33 11.62
CA ASN A 114 -0.51 -0.34 10.81
C ASN A 114 -0.26 1.06 10.22
N ALA A 115 0.59 1.82 10.91
CA ALA A 115 1.10 3.13 10.52
C ALA A 115 2.58 3.05 10.09
N ALA A 116 3.04 1.88 9.63
CA ALA A 116 4.45 1.63 9.34
C ALA A 116 4.95 2.27 8.04
N GLU A 117 4.04 2.51 7.07
CA GLU A 117 4.32 3.05 5.72
C GLU A 117 5.68 2.61 5.17
N CYS A 118 5.80 1.31 4.90
CA CYS A 118 7.11 0.68 4.69
C CYS A 118 7.72 0.89 3.31
N GLU A 119 6.86 1.09 2.31
CA GLU A 119 7.29 1.36 0.94
C GLU A 119 8.10 2.67 0.90
N PRO A 120 9.30 2.69 0.32
CA PRO A 120 10.07 3.92 0.20
C PRO A 120 9.32 4.93 -0.66
N ILE A 121 9.65 6.21 -0.51
CA ILE A 121 9.02 7.36 -1.19
C ILE A 121 7.61 7.70 -0.69
N LEU A 122 6.81 6.71 -0.28
CA LEU A 122 5.46 6.94 0.26
C LEU A 122 5.54 7.69 1.60
N ALA A 123 4.65 8.67 1.77
CA ALA A 123 4.60 9.53 2.95
C ALA A 123 3.18 9.98 3.32
N HIS A 124 2.13 9.45 2.67
CA HIS A 124 0.77 9.97 2.82
C HIS A 124 0.15 9.61 4.16
N ASN A 125 0.37 8.38 4.64
CA ASN A 125 -0.14 7.94 5.95
C ASN A 125 0.59 8.68 7.08
N ILE A 126 1.90 8.85 6.97
CA ILE A 126 2.65 9.64 7.96
C ILE A 126 2.20 11.10 7.94
N ALA A 127 1.99 11.68 6.76
CA ALA A 127 1.48 13.05 6.64
C ALA A 127 0.06 13.21 7.24
N GLU A 128 -0.83 12.23 7.09
CA GLU A 128 -2.14 12.20 7.76
C GLU A 128 -1.97 12.28 9.29
N ILE A 129 -1.15 11.40 9.85
CA ILE A 129 -0.88 11.34 11.29
C ILE A 129 -0.28 12.66 11.80
N GLU A 130 0.64 13.27 11.04
CA GLU A 130 1.26 14.53 11.44
C GLU A 130 0.33 15.74 11.35
N ARG A 131 -0.67 15.70 10.44
CA ARG A 131 -1.70 16.75 10.30
C ARG A 131 -2.75 16.63 11.42
N GLY A 132 -3.20 15.42 11.71
CA GLY A 132 -4.26 15.19 12.70
C GLY A 132 -4.58 13.70 12.89
N PRO A 133 -4.12 13.05 13.97
CA PRO A 133 -4.32 11.61 14.18
C PRO A 133 -5.68 11.23 14.79
N ASN A 134 -6.56 12.19 15.07
CA ASN A 134 -7.81 11.96 15.83
C ASN A 134 -8.73 10.93 15.17
N GLU A 135 -8.92 11.01 13.85
CA GLU A 135 -9.78 10.06 13.13
C GLU A 135 -9.18 8.65 13.12
N ILE A 136 -7.85 8.53 13.06
CA ILE A 136 -7.17 7.23 13.13
C ILE A 136 -7.38 6.59 14.51
N TYR A 137 -7.26 7.39 15.57
CA TYR A 137 -7.48 6.91 16.94
C TYR A 137 -8.92 6.52 17.21
N LYS A 138 -9.89 7.36 16.83
CA LYS A 138 -11.32 7.03 16.93
C LYS A 138 -11.66 5.78 16.13
N GLY A 139 -11.13 5.68 14.90
CA GLY A 139 -11.27 4.49 14.06
C GLY A 139 -10.71 3.22 14.71
N LEU A 140 -9.59 3.33 15.44
CA LEU A 140 -9.04 2.23 16.22
C LEU A 140 -9.99 1.81 17.35
N LEU A 141 -10.56 2.76 18.09
CA LEU A 141 -11.53 2.47 19.16
C LEU A 141 -12.79 1.77 18.61
N TYR A 142 -13.38 2.28 17.51
CA TYR A 142 -14.51 1.62 16.86
C TYR A 142 -14.15 0.22 16.35
N ALA A 143 -12.94 0.04 15.81
CA ALA A 143 -12.48 -1.27 15.40
C ALA A 143 -12.33 -2.22 16.59
N MET A 144 -11.80 -1.75 17.72
CA MET A 144 -11.68 -2.54 18.96
C MET A 144 -13.06 -2.97 19.49
N GLU A 145 -14.02 -2.04 19.54
CA GLU A 145 -15.40 -2.31 19.94
C GLU A 145 -16.06 -3.35 19.03
N SER A 146 -15.95 -3.18 17.71
CA SER A 146 -16.59 -4.09 16.74
C SER A 146 -16.14 -5.55 16.91
N VAL A 147 -14.90 -5.77 17.36
CA VAL A 147 -14.26 -7.09 17.41
C VAL A 147 -14.02 -7.60 18.83
N ASP A 148 -14.54 -6.91 19.85
CA ASP A 148 -14.38 -7.23 21.28
C ASP A 148 -12.90 -7.29 21.75
N ALA A 149 -12.03 -6.49 21.12
CA ALA A 149 -10.61 -6.46 21.48
C ALA A 149 -10.38 -5.72 22.80
N ALA A 150 -9.48 -6.25 23.64
CA ALA A 150 -9.08 -5.61 24.88
C ALA A 150 -7.99 -4.55 24.68
N HIS A 151 -7.23 -4.63 23.59
CA HIS A 151 -6.06 -3.76 23.37
C HIS A 151 -6.03 -3.13 21.97
N GLY A 152 -5.51 -1.90 21.91
CA GLY A 152 -5.21 -1.19 20.67
C GLY A 152 -3.74 -0.84 20.59
N VAL A 153 -3.12 -1.08 19.42
CA VAL A 153 -1.71 -0.71 19.20
C VAL A 153 -1.58 0.10 17.92
N ILE A 154 -0.99 1.29 18.01
CA ILE A 154 -0.59 2.07 16.84
C ILE A 154 0.89 1.82 16.57
N ALA A 155 1.17 1.01 15.55
CA ALA A 155 2.52 0.59 15.20
C ALA A 155 3.10 1.50 14.11
N VAL A 156 4.13 2.28 14.47
CA VAL A 156 4.75 3.30 13.62
C VAL A 156 6.27 3.19 13.72
N LYS A 157 7.01 3.45 12.63
CA LYS A 157 8.47 3.35 12.68
C LYS A 157 9.07 4.41 13.60
N ALA A 158 10.08 4.01 14.37
CA ALA A 158 10.76 4.84 15.36
C ALA A 158 11.35 6.14 14.78
N LYS A 159 11.67 6.18 13.48
CA LYS A 159 12.17 7.39 12.81
C LYS A 159 11.14 8.52 12.69
N HIS A 160 9.84 8.22 12.71
CA HIS A 160 8.78 9.22 12.57
C HIS A 160 8.46 9.90 13.91
N LYS A 161 9.44 10.59 14.48
CA LYS A 161 9.35 11.19 15.83
C LYS A 161 8.18 12.16 15.98
N LYS A 162 7.92 12.97 14.94
CA LYS A 162 6.81 13.93 14.93
C LYS A 162 5.45 13.23 14.93
N ALA A 163 5.27 12.20 14.10
CA ALA A 163 4.06 11.37 14.09
C ALA A 163 3.83 10.69 15.45
N ILE A 164 4.88 10.09 16.04
CA ILE A 164 4.82 9.47 17.37
C ILE A 164 4.40 10.49 18.44
N ALA A 165 4.97 11.70 18.42
CA ALA A 165 4.62 12.74 19.37
C ALA A 165 3.12 13.12 19.27
N ARG A 166 2.61 13.32 18.05
CA ARG A 166 1.18 13.60 17.80
C ARG A 166 0.27 12.47 18.26
N LEU A 167 0.63 11.23 17.99
CA LEU A 167 -0.12 10.06 18.45
C LEU A 167 -0.15 9.95 19.98
N LYS A 168 0.92 10.29 20.68
CA LYS A 168 0.92 10.26 22.14
C LYS A 168 0.05 11.35 22.77
N THR A 169 -0.11 12.50 22.12
CA THR A 169 -0.89 13.61 22.68
C THR A 169 -2.40 13.40 22.68
N ILE A 170 -2.89 12.44 21.89
CA ILE A 170 -4.34 12.23 21.65
C ILE A 170 -4.85 10.91 22.24
N ILE A 171 -3.96 10.00 22.64
CA ILE A 171 -4.34 8.74 23.29
C ILE A 171 -4.79 9.06 24.71
N GLN A 172 -6.02 8.65 25.02
CA GLN A 172 -6.65 8.85 26.32
C GLN A 172 -7.04 7.53 26.99
N ASP A 173 -7.27 6.49 26.20
CA ASP A 173 -7.62 5.14 26.64
C ASP A 173 -6.33 4.37 27.00
N ASP A 174 -6.26 3.85 28.23
CA ASP A 174 -5.11 3.11 28.76
C ASP A 174 -4.90 1.76 28.07
N ARG A 175 -5.91 1.25 27.37
CA ARG A 175 -5.82 0.05 26.52
C ARG A 175 -5.11 0.30 25.20
N VAL A 176 -4.85 1.56 24.86
CA VAL A 176 -4.23 1.96 23.59
C VAL A 176 -2.80 2.42 23.79
N SER A 177 -1.88 1.91 22.98
CA SER A 177 -0.45 2.29 23.05
C SER A 177 0.18 2.52 21.68
N VAL A 178 1.32 3.22 21.67
CA VAL A 178 2.16 3.40 20.47
C VAL A 178 3.34 2.44 20.52
N PHE A 179 3.46 1.59 19.51
CA PHE A 179 4.59 0.68 19.33
C PHE A 179 5.56 1.25 18.28
N GLN A 180 6.85 1.35 18.64
CA GLN A 180 7.89 1.87 17.75
C GLN A 180 8.58 0.74 17.00
N LEU A 181 8.34 0.66 15.69
CA LEU A 181 8.94 -0.33 14.80
C LEU A 181 10.36 0.07 14.36
N GLU A 182 11.19 -0.93 14.05
CA GLU A 182 12.47 -0.70 13.37
C GLU A 182 12.27 -0.13 11.96
N ASP A 183 13.25 0.61 11.43
CA ASP A 183 13.23 1.06 10.04
C ASP A 183 13.73 -0.02 9.07
N ARG A 184 12.91 -1.06 8.90
CA ARG A 184 13.21 -2.20 8.03
C ARG A 184 12.04 -2.49 7.10
N TYR A 185 12.30 -2.78 5.83
CA TYR A 185 11.26 -3.34 4.96
C TYR A 185 11.27 -4.87 5.05
N PRO A 186 10.11 -5.55 5.20
CA PRO A 186 8.73 -5.04 5.21
C PRO A 186 8.08 -5.16 6.61
N VAL A 187 8.48 -4.37 7.62
CA VAL A 187 7.89 -4.47 8.98
C VAL A 187 6.37 -4.19 9.02
N GLY A 188 5.85 -3.50 8.01
CA GLY A 188 4.42 -3.26 7.83
C GLY A 188 3.66 -4.42 7.17
N GLU A 189 4.33 -5.51 6.79
CA GLU A 189 3.63 -6.74 6.40
C GLU A 189 2.93 -7.32 7.65
N LYS A 190 1.68 -7.75 7.51
CA LYS A 190 0.81 -8.10 8.66
C LYS A 190 1.41 -9.16 9.60
N ARG A 191 2.13 -10.18 9.11
CA ARG A 191 2.75 -11.23 9.93
C ARG A 191 4.04 -10.73 10.58
N ALA A 192 4.83 -9.91 9.89
CA ALA A 192 5.95 -9.20 10.51
C ALA A 192 5.49 -8.27 11.64
N LEU A 193 4.40 -7.54 11.41
CA LEU A 193 3.84 -6.61 12.38
C LEU A 193 3.33 -7.34 13.63
N ILE A 194 2.58 -8.43 13.46
CA ILE A 194 2.10 -9.26 14.58
C ILE A 194 3.27 -9.87 15.35
N ARG A 195 4.30 -10.37 14.65
CA ARG A 195 5.52 -10.88 15.30
C ARG A 195 6.20 -9.79 16.13
N ASP A 196 6.38 -8.60 15.57
CA ASP A 196 7.14 -7.54 16.24
C ASP A 196 6.33 -6.93 17.41
N VAL A 197 5.00 -6.85 17.32
CA VAL A 197 4.12 -6.27 18.36
C VAL A 197 3.74 -7.30 19.44
N LEU A 198 3.40 -8.53 19.06
CA LEU A 198 2.83 -9.54 19.95
C LEU A 198 3.78 -10.72 20.22
N GLY A 199 4.94 -10.79 19.56
CA GLY A 199 5.86 -11.93 19.68
C GLY A 199 5.40 -13.19 18.95
N VAL A 200 4.30 -13.14 18.19
CA VAL A 200 3.71 -14.31 17.52
C VAL A 200 4.05 -14.30 16.02
N LEU A 201 4.84 -15.27 15.56
CA LEU A 201 5.06 -15.48 14.13
C LEU A 201 4.05 -16.49 13.57
N LEU A 202 3.03 -15.97 12.90
CA LEU A 202 2.06 -16.79 12.17
C LEU A 202 2.72 -17.57 11.03
N ALA A 203 2.21 -18.76 10.73
CA ALA A 203 2.56 -19.52 9.54
C ALA A 203 2.08 -18.82 8.24
N PRO A 204 2.64 -19.17 7.06
CA PRO A 204 2.34 -18.51 5.79
C PRO A 204 0.87 -18.48 5.34
N ASP A 205 0.10 -19.48 5.73
CA ASP A 205 -1.31 -19.71 5.42
C ASP A 205 -2.26 -19.27 6.55
N GLU A 206 -1.73 -18.99 7.75
CA GLU A 206 -2.53 -18.59 8.90
C GLU A 206 -3.12 -17.18 8.77
N ARG A 207 -4.34 -17.05 9.28
CA ARG A 207 -5.06 -15.76 9.39
C ARG A 207 -4.69 -15.05 10.69
N THR A 208 -4.78 -13.72 10.70
CA THR A 208 -4.36 -12.89 11.85
C THR A 208 -5.10 -13.21 13.14
N VAL A 209 -6.35 -13.68 13.05
CA VAL A 209 -7.15 -14.11 14.21
C VAL A 209 -6.54 -15.28 14.99
N HIS A 210 -5.66 -16.09 14.39
CA HIS A 210 -4.94 -17.15 15.12
C HIS A 210 -3.95 -16.56 16.15
N ALA A 211 -3.48 -15.33 15.93
CA ALA A 211 -2.72 -14.56 16.91
C ALA A 211 -3.62 -13.67 17.80
N ASN A 212 -4.93 -13.93 17.81
CA ASN A 212 -5.95 -13.09 18.45
C ASN A 212 -5.83 -11.61 18.05
N ALA A 213 -5.52 -11.34 16.78
CA ALA A 213 -5.17 -10.02 16.29
C ALA A 213 -5.87 -9.63 14.99
N ILE A 214 -6.19 -8.35 14.85
CA ILE A 214 -6.69 -7.73 13.62
C ILE A 214 -5.76 -6.58 13.23
N VAL A 215 -5.30 -6.59 11.98
CA VAL A 215 -4.43 -5.53 11.43
C VAL A 215 -5.19 -4.70 10.41
N LEU A 216 -5.24 -3.39 10.64
CA LEU A 216 -5.87 -2.39 9.79
C LEU A 216 -4.88 -1.26 9.49
N ASN A 217 -4.86 -0.77 8.26
CA ASN A 217 -4.01 0.37 7.88
C ASN A 217 -4.54 1.67 8.51
N SER A 218 -3.66 2.62 8.81
CA SER A 218 -4.00 3.89 9.46
C SER A 218 -5.10 4.68 8.73
N GLU A 219 -5.00 4.85 7.40
CA GLU A 219 -6.03 5.57 6.64
C GLU A 219 -7.34 4.78 6.61
N THR A 220 -7.28 3.45 6.62
CA THR A 220 -8.49 2.62 6.72
C THR A 220 -9.25 2.92 8.01
N LEU A 221 -8.55 3.11 9.13
CA LEU A 221 -9.17 3.47 10.42
C LEU A 221 -9.76 4.88 10.39
N SER A 222 -9.06 5.83 9.77
CA SER A 222 -9.59 7.18 9.51
C SER A 222 -10.93 7.11 8.76
N ARG A 223 -11.03 6.31 7.69
CA ARG A 223 -12.30 6.09 6.98
C ARG A 223 -13.37 5.37 7.81
N VAL A 224 -12.97 4.45 8.69
CA VAL A 224 -13.92 3.81 9.64
C VAL A 224 -14.53 4.87 10.55
N SER A 225 -13.73 5.76 11.13
CA SER A 225 -14.24 6.87 11.96
C SER A 225 -15.20 7.77 11.18
N GLN A 226 -14.85 8.17 9.94
CA GLN A 226 -15.69 9.01 9.10
C GLN A 226 -17.03 8.34 8.76
N ALA A 227 -17.03 7.03 8.46
CA ALA A 227 -18.26 6.29 8.20
C ALA A 227 -19.14 6.18 9.44
N VAL A 228 -18.55 5.89 10.62
CA VAL A 228 -19.29 5.74 11.87
C VAL A 228 -19.86 7.08 12.34
N GLU A 229 -19.06 8.13 12.42
CA GLU A 229 -19.47 9.41 13.01
C GLU A 229 -20.26 10.30 12.05
N LEU A 230 -19.85 10.34 10.78
CA LEU A 230 -20.37 11.31 9.80
C LEU A 230 -21.28 10.66 8.74
N GLY A 231 -21.32 9.33 8.70
CA GLY A 231 -21.99 8.61 7.60
C GLY A 231 -21.32 8.84 6.25
N ARG A 232 -20.04 9.20 6.26
CA ARG A 232 -19.29 9.51 5.04
C ARG A 232 -18.86 8.21 4.35
N PRO A 233 -19.31 7.93 3.11
CA PRO A 233 -18.77 6.83 2.33
C PRO A 233 -17.32 7.12 1.90
N VAL A 234 -16.64 6.11 1.35
CA VAL A 234 -15.30 6.33 0.79
C VAL A 234 -15.40 7.08 -0.54
N LEU A 235 -15.07 8.37 -0.49
CA LEU A 235 -15.10 9.29 -1.64
C LEU A 235 -13.72 9.61 -2.20
N SER A 236 -12.69 9.45 -1.38
CA SER A 236 -11.37 9.98 -1.63
C SER A 236 -10.28 9.07 -1.09
N LYS A 237 -9.05 9.30 -1.57
CA LYS A 237 -7.84 8.59 -1.18
C LYS A 237 -6.69 9.57 -0.93
N ASN A 238 -5.95 9.36 0.14
CA ASN A 238 -4.68 10.05 0.39
C ASN A 238 -3.58 9.35 -0.41
N LEU A 239 -2.71 10.11 -1.09
CA LEU A 239 -1.67 9.50 -1.92
C LEU A 239 -0.41 10.37 -2.01
N THR A 240 0.70 9.74 -2.38
CA THR A 240 1.96 10.41 -2.66
C THR A 240 2.25 10.44 -4.16
N ILE A 241 2.50 11.61 -4.73
CA ILE A 241 3.07 11.74 -6.08
C ILE A 241 4.53 12.10 -5.96
N ALA A 242 5.40 11.32 -6.60
CA ALA A 242 6.82 11.57 -6.51
C ALA A 242 7.59 11.12 -7.78
N GLY A 243 8.88 11.43 -7.80
CA GLY A 243 9.81 10.95 -8.82
C GLY A 243 10.35 12.06 -9.71
N LYS A 244 10.67 11.69 -10.95
CA LYS A 244 11.30 12.58 -11.95
C LYS A 244 10.26 13.51 -12.60
N LEU A 245 10.01 14.65 -11.95
CA LEU A 245 9.10 15.70 -12.44
C LEU A 245 9.87 16.82 -13.16
N ARG A 246 9.19 17.65 -13.96
CA ARG A 246 9.83 18.68 -14.83
C ARG A 246 10.77 19.65 -14.12
N ARG A 247 10.50 19.95 -12.83
CA ARG A 247 11.30 20.87 -12.00
C ARG A 247 12.25 20.15 -11.05
N GLY A 248 12.58 18.89 -11.36
CA GLY A 248 13.45 18.04 -10.56
C GLY A 248 12.70 17.11 -9.61
N PRO A 249 13.45 16.32 -8.81
CA PRO A 249 12.89 15.32 -7.92
C PRO A 249 12.04 15.98 -6.83
N LYS A 250 10.78 15.56 -6.74
CA LYS A 250 9.84 16.10 -5.75
C LYS A 250 8.96 14.98 -5.22
N SER A 251 8.57 15.08 -3.95
CA SER A 251 7.53 14.25 -3.34
C SER A 251 6.43 15.17 -2.80
N VAL A 252 5.19 14.89 -3.16
CA VAL A 252 4.01 15.66 -2.76
C VAL A 252 2.95 14.71 -2.24
N THR A 253 2.52 14.92 -1.00
CA THR A 253 1.33 14.24 -0.47
C THR A 253 0.08 15.05 -0.79
N LEU A 254 -0.86 14.41 -1.48
CA LEU A 254 -2.20 14.92 -1.70
C LEU A 254 -3.17 14.20 -0.76
N MET A 255 -4.00 14.96 -0.07
CA MET A 255 -5.03 14.42 0.81
C MET A 255 -6.38 14.52 0.14
N ASP A 256 -7.23 13.54 0.42
CA ASP A 256 -8.61 13.49 -0.05
C ASP A 256 -8.78 13.67 -1.57
N VAL A 257 -7.89 13.06 -2.36
CA VAL A 257 -8.04 13.03 -3.82
C VAL A 257 -9.28 12.20 -4.20
N PRO A 258 -10.23 12.73 -4.98
CA PRO A 258 -11.41 11.98 -5.37
C PRO A 258 -11.08 10.66 -6.07
N ILE A 259 -11.85 9.62 -5.76
CA ILE A 259 -11.76 8.35 -6.49
C ILE A 259 -12.22 8.58 -7.93
N GLY A 260 -11.50 8.01 -8.89
CA GLY A 260 -11.75 8.17 -10.32
C GLY A 260 -11.05 9.38 -10.95
N THR A 261 -10.28 10.15 -10.19
CA THR A 261 -9.39 11.18 -10.77
C THR A 261 -8.29 10.53 -11.60
N ARG A 262 -8.06 11.05 -12.81
CA ARG A 262 -7.05 10.56 -13.75
C ARG A 262 -5.63 10.82 -13.25
N ILE A 263 -4.75 9.82 -13.43
CA ILE A 263 -3.34 9.88 -13.05
C ILE A 263 -2.62 11.05 -13.74
N GLY A 264 -2.83 11.22 -15.04
CA GLY A 264 -2.19 12.29 -15.82
C GLY A 264 -2.45 13.69 -15.27
N ASP A 265 -3.71 13.98 -14.89
CA ASP A 265 -4.08 15.31 -14.38
C ASP A 265 -3.46 15.59 -13.01
N LEU A 266 -3.37 14.56 -12.17
CA LEU A 266 -2.74 14.66 -10.85
C LEU A 266 -1.25 14.91 -10.97
N ILE A 267 -0.56 14.20 -11.86
CA ILE A 267 0.87 14.42 -12.09
C ILE A 267 1.12 15.82 -12.66
N GLU A 268 0.29 16.28 -13.61
CA GLU A 268 0.40 17.64 -14.14
C GLU A 268 0.17 18.70 -13.04
N SER A 269 -0.80 18.47 -12.13
CA SER A 269 -1.10 19.38 -11.02
C SER A 269 0.07 19.60 -10.04
N VAL A 270 1.00 18.65 -9.96
CA VAL A 270 2.19 18.76 -9.08
C VAL A 270 3.47 19.15 -9.82
N GLY A 271 3.39 19.48 -11.11
CA GLY A 271 4.48 20.01 -11.92
C GLY A 271 4.76 19.27 -13.23
N GLY A 272 4.02 18.19 -13.52
CA GLY A 272 4.17 17.38 -14.72
C GLY A 272 5.41 16.48 -14.72
N MET A 273 5.38 15.45 -15.57
CA MET A 273 6.51 14.53 -15.74
C MET A 273 7.62 15.15 -16.56
N ASP A 274 8.86 14.79 -16.23
CA ASP A 274 9.99 14.99 -17.13
C ASP A 274 9.77 14.23 -18.46
N ARG A 275 10.37 14.71 -19.55
CA ARG A 275 10.31 14.04 -20.85
C ARG A 275 11.12 12.75 -20.87
N ASP A 276 12.24 12.72 -20.15
CA ASP A 276 13.13 11.57 -20.05
C ASP A 276 12.81 10.75 -18.79
N TYR A 277 11.74 9.95 -18.85
CA TYR A 277 11.31 9.09 -17.75
C TYR A 277 11.32 7.61 -18.15
N GLY A 278 11.33 6.71 -17.17
CA GLY A 278 11.26 5.26 -17.42
C GLY A 278 9.82 4.80 -17.57
N GLU A 279 9.07 4.86 -16.48
CA GLU A 279 7.66 4.48 -16.42
C GLU A 279 6.96 5.24 -15.30
N VAL A 280 5.63 5.12 -15.27
CA VAL A 280 4.80 5.52 -14.13
C VAL A 280 4.35 4.26 -13.42
N ILE A 281 4.55 4.22 -12.11
CA ILE A 281 4.10 3.12 -11.27
C ILE A 281 3.14 3.59 -10.19
N THR A 282 2.18 2.72 -9.85
CA THR A 282 1.30 2.89 -8.69
C THR A 282 1.76 2.03 -7.52
N GLY A 283 1.52 2.51 -6.31
CA GLY A 283 2.03 1.90 -5.08
C GLY A 283 3.49 2.23 -4.82
N GLY A 284 4.15 1.41 -4.00
CA GLY A 284 5.54 1.65 -3.63
C GLY A 284 6.55 0.86 -4.47
N PRO A 285 7.82 1.27 -4.51
CA PRO A 285 8.84 0.67 -5.37
C PRO A 285 9.06 -0.85 -5.20
N PHE A 286 8.70 -1.45 -4.06
CA PHE A 286 8.84 -2.91 -3.89
C PHE A 286 7.68 -3.67 -4.53
N MET A 287 6.44 -3.24 -4.31
CA MET A 287 5.21 -3.95 -4.74
C MET A 287 4.47 -3.25 -5.89
N SER A 288 5.20 -2.51 -6.72
CA SER A 288 4.60 -1.61 -7.70
C SER A 288 3.93 -2.33 -8.87
N GLN A 289 2.99 -1.61 -9.51
CA GLN A 289 2.42 -1.97 -10.80
C GLN A 289 2.60 -0.82 -11.78
N ARG A 290 2.92 -1.12 -13.03
CA ARG A 290 2.99 -0.11 -14.10
C ARG A 290 1.58 0.40 -14.41
N VAL A 291 1.47 1.70 -14.60
CA VAL A 291 0.24 2.41 -14.98
C VAL A 291 0.50 3.37 -16.13
N THR A 292 -0.58 3.76 -16.78
CA THR A 292 -0.65 4.78 -17.82
C THR A 292 -1.22 6.08 -17.25
N LEU A 293 -1.16 7.15 -18.04
CA LEU A 293 -1.76 8.44 -17.63
C LEU A 293 -3.30 8.42 -17.67
N ASP A 294 -3.89 7.43 -18.34
CA ASP A 294 -5.34 7.25 -18.47
C ASP A 294 -5.95 6.41 -17.35
N ASP A 295 -5.10 5.75 -16.56
CA ASP A 295 -5.52 5.12 -15.33
C ASP A 295 -6.04 6.15 -14.32
N VAL A 296 -6.66 5.67 -13.26
CA VAL A 296 -7.37 6.49 -12.28
C VAL A 296 -7.05 6.11 -10.85
N VAL A 297 -7.32 7.05 -9.94
CA VAL A 297 -7.28 6.81 -8.49
C VAL A 297 -8.38 5.83 -8.09
N THR A 298 -8.01 4.81 -7.34
CA THR A 298 -8.89 3.82 -6.71
C THR A 298 -8.73 3.88 -5.19
N LYS A 299 -9.55 3.13 -4.45
CA LYS A 299 -9.45 3.03 -2.99
C LYS A 299 -8.10 2.48 -2.49
N THR A 300 -7.30 1.86 -3.35
CA THR A 300 -6.00 1.27 -3.00
C THR A 300 -4.81 2.05 -3.58
N THR A 301 -5.04 3.14 -4.31
CA THR A 301 -3.97 3.94 -4.93
C THR A 301 -3.21 4.73 -3.86
N GLY A 302 -2.10 4.18 -3.36
CA GLY A 302 -1.28 4.84 -2.33
C GLY A 302 -0.23 5.82 -2.87
N ALA A 303 0.19 5.66 -4.13
CA ALA A 303 1.17 6.56 -4.74
C ALA A 303 1.18 6.49 -6.26
N MET A 304 1.78 7.52 -6.87
CA MET A 304 2.17 7.57 -8.28
C MET A 304 3.64 7.99 -8.34
N ILE A 305 4.51 7.13 -8.87
CA ILE A 305 5.95 7.39 -8.93
C ILE A 305 6.41 7.40 -10.38
N VAL A 306 6.99 8.52 -10.80
CA VAL A 306 7.62 8.68 -12.11
C VAL A 306 9.07 8.27 -11.99
N THR A 307 9.45 7.13 -12.56
CA THR A 307 10.80 6.59 -12.41
C THR A 307 11.77 7.22 -13.40
N MET A 308 13.07 7.10 -13.14
CA MET A 308 14.07 7.33 -14.19
C MET A 308 14.05 6.17 -15.20
N PRO A 309 14.63 6.37 -16.40
CA PRO A 309 14.91 5.26 -17.31
C PRO A 309 15.69 4.15 -16.61
N PHE A 310 15.38 2.91 -16.96
CA PHE A 310 16.09 1.75 -16.45
C PHE A 310 17.53 1.74 -16.97
N LEU A 311 18.47 1.43 -16.08
CA LEU A 311 19.86 1.22 -16.46
C LEU A 311 19.93 0.02 -17.40
N LYS A 312 20.57 0.18 -18.56
CA LYS A 312 20.73 -0.93 -19.50
C LYS A 312 21.66 -1.99 -18.91
N ALA A 313 21.14 -3.19 -18.68
CA ALA A 313 21.95 -4.33 -18.31
C ALA A 313 22.55 -4.90 -19.60
N LYS A 314 23.87 -4.77 -19.76
CA LYS A 314 24.60 -5.28 -20.93
C LYS A 314 24.97 -6.77 -20.79
N ALA A 315 24.26 -7.51 -19.94
CA ALA A 315 24.60 -8.87 -19.56
C ALA A 315 23.36 -9.66 -19.09
N PRO A 316 23.34 -10.99 -19.27
CA PRO A 316 22.23 -11.83 -18.82
C PRO A 316 21.95 -11.70 -17.31
N LEU A 317 20.70 -11.48 -16.96
CA LEU A 317 20.23 -11.29 -15.58
C LEU A 317 19.81 -12.60 -14.93
N GLY A 318 20.24 -12.78 -13.68
CA GLY A 318 19.65 -13.73 -12.75
C GLY A 318 18.59 -13.02 -11.90
N LEU A 319 17.35 -13.52 -11.90
CA LEU A 319 16.26 -12.97 -11.10
C LEU A 319 16.22 -13.64 -9.73
N LEU A 320 16.29 -12.85 -8.65
CA LEU A 320 16.05 -13.34 -7.29
C LEU A 320 14.70 -12.84 -6.78
N VAL A 321 13.68 -13.68 -6.92
CA VAL A 321 12.28 -13.36 -6.64
C VAL A 321 11.98 -13.50 -5.15
N CYS A 322 11.43 -12.46 -4.53
CA CYS A 322 11.03 -12.48 -3.12
C CYS A 322 9.51 -12.40 -2.99
N ALA A 323 8.96 -13.13 -2.02
CA ALA A 323 7.54 -13.05 -1.68
C ALA A 323 7.09 -11.68 -1.11
N CYS A 324 8.03 -10.83 -0.73
CA CYS A 324 7.77 -9.53 -0.13
C CYS A 324 7.93 -8.36 -1.12
N SER A 325 8.09 -8.62 -2.41
CA SER A 325 8.34 -7.60 -3.44
C SER A 325 7.68 -8.02 -4.76
N ALA A 326 7.99 -7.30 -5.84
CA ALA A 326 7.71 -7.58 -7.23
C ALA A 326 7.70 -9.08 -7.55
N SER A 327 6.64 -9.47 -8.25
CA SER A 327 6.48 -10.82 -8.79
C SER A 327 7.55 -11.11 -9.84
N GLU A 328 7.74 -12.39 -10.17
CA GLU A 328 8.63 -12.78 -11.26
C GLU A 328 8.22 -12.14 -12.60
N ALA A 329 6.91 -12.05 -12.88
CA ALA A 329 6.41 -11.37 -14.07
C ALA A 329 6.85 -9.91 -14.13
N ARG A 330 6.70 -9.18 -13.02
CA ARG A 330 7.13 -7.78 -12.93
C ARG A 330 8.64 -7.64 -13.08
N MET A 331 9.43 -8.57 -12.53
CA MET A 331 10.88 -8.56 -12.69
C MET A 331 11.32 -8.85 -14.13
N LYS A 332 10.60 -9.71 -14.86
CA LYS A 332 10.84 -9.95 -16.29
C LYS A 332 10.51 -8.72 -17.14
N GLU A 333 9.43 -8.00 -16.85
CA GLU A 333 9.12 -6.71 -17.49
C GLU A 333 10.24 -5.69 -17.26
N ILE A 334 10.78 -5.60 -16.05
CA ILE A 334 11.92 -4.72 -15.74
C ILE A 334 13.18 -5.15 -16.51
N ALA A 335 13.48 -6.46 -16.58
CA ALA A 335 14.61 -6.98 -17.34
C ALA A 335 14.51 -6.63 -18.83
N ASP A 336 13.32 -6.73 -19.42
CA ASP A 336 13.02 -6.32 -20.80
C ASP A 336 13.26 -4.80 -21.00
N GLN A 337 12.77 -3.95 -20.10
CA GLN A 337 13.02 -2.50 -20.14
C GLN A 337 14.52 -2.16 -19.97
N MET A 338 15.25 -2.98 -19.21
CA MET A 338 16.71 -2.92 -19.10
C MET A 338 17.44 -3.43 -20.35
N GLY A 339 16.74 -4.04 -21.31
CA GLY A 339 17.31 -4.61 -22.53
C GLY A 339 18.21 -5.81 -22.26
N ALA A 340 17.85 -6.66 -21.29
CA ALA A 340 18.66 -7.80 -20.87
C ALA A 340 17.86 -9.11 -20.87
N ASP A 341 18.50 -10.16 -21.36
CA ASP A 341 17.97 -11.52 -21.28
C ASP A 341 17.96 -12.03 -19.84
N VAL A 342 17.00 -12.91 -19.53
CA VAL A 342 16.94 -13.59 -18.24
C VAL A 342 17.60 -14.96 -18.37
N ALA A 343 18.76 -15.13 -17.74
CA ALA A 343 19.48 -16.41 -17.72
C ALA A 343 18.77 -17.45 -16.86
N ALA A 344 18.31 -17.05 -15.66
CA ALA A 344 17.61 -17.91 -14.72
C ALA A 344 16.82 -17.10 -13.69
N SER A 345 15.88 -17.76 -13.03
CA SER A 345 15.10 -17.21 -11.92
C SER A 345 15.17 -18.17 -10.72
N GLU A 346 15.44 -17.62 -9.54
CA GLU A 346 15.44 -18.34 -8.27
C GLU A 346 14.51 -17.65 -7.28
N ARG A 347 13.78 -18.47 -6.50
CA ARG A 347 12.96 -17.96 -5.40
C ARG A 347 13.82 -17.80 -4.14
N CYS A 348 13.54 -16.74 -3.38
CA CYS A 348 14.11 -16.52 -2.05
C CYS A 348 13.98 -17.77 -1.18
N LYS A 349 15.01 -18.11 -0.40
CA LYS A 349 15.01 -19.29 0.51
C LYS A 349 13.81 -19.35 1.47
N HIS A 350 13.25 -18.19 1.83
CA HIS A 350 12.06 -18.10 2.70
C HIS A 350 10.74 -18.03 1.94
N ALA A 351 10.76 -17.91 0.61
CA ALA A 351 9.54 -17.91 -0.17
C ALA A 351 8.99 -19.33 -0.28
N VAL A 352 7.74 -19.50 0.13
CA VAL A 352 6.94 -20.71 -0.04
C VAL A 352 5.68 -20.37 -0.81
N GLU A 353 5.14 -21.35 -1.52
CA GLU A 353 3.91 -21.18 -2.29
C GLU A 353 2.72 -21.60 -1.44
N VAL A 354 1.72 -20.72 -1.35
CA VAL A 354 0.46 -20.95 -0.62
C VAL A 354 -0.66 -20.55 -1.56
N HIS A 355 -1.45 -21.53 -2.01
CA HIS A 355 -2.54 -21.34 -2.96
C HIS A 355 -2.14 -20.53 -4.21
N GLY A 356 -0.98 -20.86 -4.82
CA GLY A 356 -0.48 -20.18 -6.02
C GLY A 356 0.15 -18.81 -5.78
N VAL A 357 0.25 -18.36 -4.52
CA VAL A 357 0.86 -17.06 -4.16
C VAL A 357 2.09 -17.27 -3.29
N LEU A 358 3.18 -16.58 -3.61
CA LEU A 358 4.38 -16.61 -2.79
C LEU A 358 4.15 -15.90 -1.45
N ARG A 359 4.54 -16.57 -0.36
CA ARG A 359 4.52 -16.07 1.01
C ARG A 359 5.90 -16.26 1.64
N CYS A 360 6.37 -15.27 2.39
CA CYS A 360 7.64 -15.37 3.10
C CYS A 360 7.44 -16.09 4.45
N ARG A 361 8.27 -17.07 4.79
CA ARG A 361 8.21 -17.74 6.11
C ARG A 361 8.42 -16.78 7.28
N ASN A 362 9.31 -15.80 7.13
CA ASN A 362 9.60 -14.80 8.17
C ASN A 362 9.88 -13.44 7.52
N PRO A 363 8.85 -12.62 7.24
CA PRO A 363 9.03 -11.38 6.48
C PRO A 363 9.97 -10.41 7.22
N GLY A 364 11.01 -9.94 6.52
CA GLY A 364 11.99 -8.98 7.04
C GLY A 364 13.17 -9.60 7.80
N ILE A 365 13.16 -10.90 8.10
CA ILE A 365 14.27 -11.61 8.78
C ILE A 365 14.71 -12.77 7.91
N CYS A 366 15.92 -12.68 7.34
CA CYS A 366 16.38 -13.54 6.26
C CYS A 366 17.55 -14.46 6.72
N PRO A 367 17.58 -15.74 6.32
CA PRO A 367 18.69 -16.65 6.63
C PRO A 367 19.88 -16.51 5.64
N GLY A 368 19.83 -15.51 4.76
CA GLY A 368 20.76 -15.30 3.66
C GLY A 368 20.42 -16.03 2.35
N GLN A 369 20.94 -15.50 1.24
CA GLN A 369 20.66 -15.97 -0.12
C GLN A 369 21.90 -16.44 -0.91
N ALA A 370 22.99 -16.75 -0.22
CA ALA A 370 24.25 -17.13 -0.86
C ALA A 370 24.08 -18.30 -1.86
N ASP A 371 23.40 -19.37 -1.45
CA ASP A 371 23.09 -20.53 -2.31
C ASP A 371 22.32 -20.13 -3.58
N ARG A 372 21.31 -19.25 -3.46
CA ARG A 372 20.51 -18.79 -4.61
C ARG A 372 21.35 -17.97 -5.59
N VAL A 373 22.20 -17.08 -5.09
CA VAL A 373 23.11 -16.29 -5.91
C VAL A 373 24.10 -17.19 -6.66
N LEU A 374 24.64 -18.21 -6.01
CA LEU A 374 25.56 -19.17 -6.64
C LEU A 374 24.87 -19.99 -7.73
N ARG A 375 23.62 -20.41 -7.54
CA ARG A 375 22.83 -21.11 -8.56
C ARG A 375 22.56 -20.25 -9.78
N LEU A 376 22.14 -19.00 -9.58
CA LEU A 376 21.96 -18.04 -10.67
C LEU A 376 23.25 -17.85 -11.46
N LYS A 377 24.39 -17.68 -10.79
CA LYS A 377 25.70 -17.57 -11.45
C LYS A 377 26.04 -18.82 -12.26
N LYS A 378 25.85 -20.02 -11.67
CA LYS A 378 26.09 -21.30 -12.35
C LYS A 378 25.19 -21.48 -13.58
N ALA A 379 23.98 -20.93 -13.54
CA ALA A 379 23.04 -20.92 -14.65
C ALA A 379 23.32 -19.85 -15.72
N GLY A 380 24.46 -19.14 -15.64
CA GLY A 380 24.89 -18.18 -16.66
C GLY A 380 24.51 -16.73 -16.37
N ALA A 381 23.95 -16.40 -15.21
CA ALA A 381 23.72 -15.02 -14.82
C ALA A 381 25.06 -14.28 -14.66
N GLN A 382 25.18 -13.13 -15.32
CA GLN A 382 26.34 -12.24 -15.26
C GLN A 382 26.04 -10.96 -14.47
N ALA A 383 24.76 -10.65 -14.25
CA ALA A 383 24.29 -9.63 -13.31
C ALA A 383 23.04 -10.15 -12.59
N LEU A 384 22.65 -9.50 -11.50
CA LEU A 384 21.47 -9.86 -10.73
C LEU A 384 20.43 -8.74 -10.79
N LEU A 385 19.17 -9.11 -10.97
CA LEU A 385 18.03 -8.27 -10.64
C LEU A 385 17.36 -8.86 -9.41
N ILE A 386 17.39 -8.14 -8.30
CA ILE A 386 16.85 -8.59 -7.01
C ILE A 386 15.61 -7.77 -6.65
N GLY A 387 14.59 -8.46 -6.14
CA GLY A 387 13.40 -7.83 -5.54
C GLY A 387 13.30 -8.23 -4.08
N ASN A 388 14.37 -8.16 -3.31
CA ASN A 388 14.39 -8.75 -1.98
C ASN A 388 14.27 -7.70 -0.87
N CYS A 389 13.75 -8.11 0.29
CA CYS A 389 13.60 -7.19 1.42
C CYS A 389 14.97 -6.74 1.96
N SER A 390 14.98 -5.70 2.79
CA SER A 390 16.21 -5.01 3.16
C SER A 390 17.29 -5.92 3.80
N ASP A 391 16.89 -6.88 4.63
CA ASP A 391 17.83 -7.84 5.23
C ASP A 391 18.36 -8.86 4.21
N CYS A 392 17.50 -9.27 3.29
CA CYS A 392 17.90 -10.15 2.20
C CYS A 392 18.89 -9.46 1.25
N SER A 393 18.70 -8.17 0.97
CA SER A 393 19.63 -7.37 0.17
C SER A 393 21.03 -7.33 0.80
N ASN A 394 21.17 -7.23 2.14
CA ASN A 394 22.47 -7.29 2.82
C ASN A 394 23.27 -8.53 2.43
N THR A 395 22.60 -9.68 2.43
CA THR A 395 23.27 -10.97 2.18
C THR A 395 23.70 -11.13 0.74
N VAL A 396 22.91 -10.62 -0.21
CA VAL A 396 23.30 -10.57 -1.63
C VAL A 396 24.50 -9.64 -1.80
N MET A 397 24.46 -8.45 -1.19
CA MET A 397 25.52 -7.46 -1.32
C MET A 397 26.83 -7.84 -0.61
N ALA A 398 26.81 -8.77 0.35
CA ALA A 398 28.01 -9.34 0.95
C ALA A 398 28.75 -10.35 0.04
N LEU A 399 28.04 -10.93 -0.94
CA LEU A 399 28.55 -12.01 -1.80
C LEU A 399 28.74 -11.57 -3.25
N ALA A 400 27.75 -10.94 -3.87
CA ALA A 400 27.74 -10.65 -5.30
C ALA A 400 28.96 -9.83 -5.77
N PRO A 401 29.45 -8.80 -5.04
CA PRO A 401 30.68 -8.10 -5.40
C PRO A 401 31.92 -9.01 -5.44
N LYS A 402 32.04 -9.98 -4.51
CA LYS A 402 33.14 -10.95 -4.48
C LYS A 402 33.09 -11.92 -5.66
N LEU A 403 31.92 -12.09 -6.25
CA LEU A 403 31.69 -12.93 -7.43
C LEU A 403 31.74 -12.13 -8.75
N ASN A 404 32.05 -10.83 -8.69
CA ASN A 404 32.00 -9.90 -9.82
C ASN A 404 30.62 -9.89 -10.52
N LEU A 405 29.54 -9.95 -9.74
CA LEU A 405 28.16 -9.87 -10.21
C LEU A 405 27.58 -8.48 -9.88
N PRO A 406 27.34 -7.60 -10.87
CA PRO A 406 26.59 -6.38 -10.68
C PRO A 406 25.18 -6.67 -10.14
N VAL A 407 24.68 -5.80 -9.26
CA VAL A 407 23.37 -5.97 -8.60
C VAL A 407 22.48 -4.78 -8.89
N HIS A 408 21.37 -5.05 -9.56
CA HIS A 408 20.24 -4.17 -9.77
C HIS A 408 19.11 -4.54 -8.82
N HIS A 409 18.38 -3.56 -8.34
CA HIS A 409 17.20 -3.78 -7.49
C HIS A 409 15.96 -3.21 -8.19
N VAL A 410 14.80 -3.87 -8.05
CA VAL A 410 13.53 -3.43 -8.67
C VAL A 410 13.12 -2.00 -8.27
N THR A 411 13.66 -1.50 -7.17
CA THR A 411 13.39 -0.16 -6.63
C THR A 411 14.33 0.92 -7.18
N ASP A 412 15.40 0.55 -7.91
CA ASP A 412 16.50 1.47 -8.23
C ASP A 412 16.03 2.66 -9.08
N SER A 413 15.22 2.42 -10.11
CA SER A 413 14.74 3.48 -11.01
C SER A 413 13.92 4.53 -10.27
N ALA A 414 13.08 4.11 -9.32
CA ALA A 414 12.29 4.99 -8.47
C ALA A 414 13.15 5.74 -7.43
N LEU A 415 14.07 5.06 -6.74
CA LEU A 415 14.92 5.69 -5.72
C LEU A 415 15.89 6.69 -6.33
N ARG A 416 16.48 6.36 -7.48
CA ARG A 416 17.34 7.30 -8.22
C ARG A 416 16.56 8.52 -8.71
N ALA A 417 15.29 8.35 -9.11
CA ALA A 417 14.43 9.46 -9.51
C ALA A 417 14.23 10.49 -8.40
N MET A 418 14.45 10.08 -7.15
CA MET A 418 14.32 10.90 -5.95
C MET A 418 15.65 11.22 -5.28
N ASN A 419 16.79 10.87 -5.89
CA ASN A 419 18.12 10.97 -5.29
C ASN A 419 18.23 10.31 -3.90
N LEU A 420 17.52 9.19 -3.71
CA LEU A 420 17.51 8.46 -2.44
C LEU A 420 18.58 7.36 -2.41
N PRO A 421 19.09 6.99 -1.21
CA PRO A 421 19.96 5.84 -1.05
C PRO A 421 19.33 4.55 -1.60
N LEU A 422 20.11 3.79 -2.36
CA LEU A 422 19.65 2.52 -2.93
C LEU A 422 19.56 1.43 -1.86
N VAL A 423 18.60 0.52 -2.05
CA VAL A 423 18.45 -0.68 -1.20
C VAL A 423 19.61 -1.62 -1.53
N ARG A 424 20.68 -1.52 -0.74
CA ARG A 424 21.90 -2.33 -0.86
C ARG A 424 22.39 -2.84 0.50
N LYS A 425 22.35 -1.99 1.52
CA LYS A 425 22.70 -2.37 2.89
C LYS A 425 21.79 -1.67 3.90
N LEU A 426 21.18 -2.42 4.81
CA LEU A 426 20.62 -1.87 6.04
C LEU A 426 21.78 -1.37 6.91
N ARG A 427 21.72 -0.10 7.29
CA ARG A 427 22.51 0.37 8.42
C ARG A 427 21.76 -0.09 9.66
N ASN A 428 22.37 -0.95 10.48
CA ASN A 428 21.84 -1.24 11.80
C ASN A 428 21.82 0.08 12.56
N HIS A 429 20.66 0.70 12.69
CA HIS A 429 20.44 1.65 13.76
C HIS A 429 20.17 0.80 14.99
N GLU A 430 21.11 0.76 15.91
CA GLU A 430 20.96 0.09 17.20
C GLU A 430 19.68 0.58 17.88
N VAL A 431 18.62 -0.23 17.82
CA VAL A 431 17.49 -0.09 18.73
C VAL A 431 17.73 -1.10 19.83
N ASN A 432 18.15 -0.58 20.98
CA ASN A 432 18.51 -1.33 22.16
C ASN A 432 17.24 -2.05 22.69
N PHE A 433 17.10 -3.34 22.44
CA PHE A 433 15.96 -4.18 22.85
C PHE A 433 15.84 -4.38 24.39
N LYS A 434 16.70 -3.74 25.19
CA LYS A 434 16.81 -3.98 26.63
C LYS A 434 15.90 -3.15 27.54
N SER A 435 14.92 -2.41 27.02
CA SER A 435 13.92 -1.79 27.89
C SER A 435 12.52 -1.94 27.30
N ARG A 436 11.74 -2.90 27.83
CA ARG A 436 10.26 -2.91 27.95
C ARG A 436 9.77 -4.31 28.36
N MET A 437 9.77 -4.56 29.66
CA MET A 437 8.56 -5.02 30.35
C MET A 437 7.87 -3.78 30.91
#